data_AF-A0A7Y4XE45-F1
#
_entry.id   AF-A0A7Y4XE45-F1
#
_cell.length_a   1.000
_cell.length_b   1.000
_cell.length_c   1.000
_cell.angle_alpha   90.00
_cell.angle_beta   90.00
_cell.angle_gamma   90.00
#
_symmetry.space_group_name_H-M   'P 1'
#
loop_
_entity.id
_entity.type
_entity.pdbx_description
1 polymer ?
#
loop_
_entity_poly.entity_id
_entity_poly.type
_entity_poly.pdbx_seq_one_letter_code
_entity_poly.pdbx_strand_id
1 'polypeptide(L)' 'GQGTVIGTIIGSLIMGVLANGGNLLQISPFIQKIIIGAVIIAAVTFDEFQRRRFESAEA' A
#
# COMPACT_ATOMS: atom_id res chain seq x y z
N GLY A 1 -1.65 -10.38 12.50
CA GLY A 1 -2.38 -9.47 11.59
C GLY A 1 -2.91 -8.29 12.36
N GLN A 2 -2.05 -7.33 12.69
CA GLN A 2 -2.41 -6.05 13.34
C GLN A 2 -2.59 -4.94 12.28
N GLY A 3 -3.13 -5.25 11.11
CA GLY A 3 -3.58 -4.22 10.19
C GLY A 3 -4.91 -3.70 10.71
N THR A 4 -5.00 -2.39 11.01
CA THR A 4 -6.30 -1.80 11.36
C THR A 4 -7.25 -1.95 10.18
N VAL A 5 -8.55 -2.09 10.45
CA VAL A 5 -9.60 -2.18 9.39
C VAL A 5 -9.45 -1.03 8.40
N ILE A 6 -9.12 0.16 8.90
CA ILE A 6 -8.87 1.37 8.10
C ILE A 6 -7.66 1.18 7.17
N GLY A 7 -6.55 0.63 7.66
CA GLY A 7 -5.37 0.35 6.85
C GLY A 7 -5.66 -0.65 5.72
N THR A 8 -6.46 -1.69 5.99
CA THR A 8 -6.88 -2.66 4.95
C THR A 8 -7.78 -2.02 3.90
N ILE A 9 -8.74 -1.17 4.31
CA ILE A 9 -9.61 -0.45 3.37
C ILE A 9 -8.78 0.42 2.44
N ILE A 10 -7.86 1.22 2.98
CA ILE A 10 -6.97 2.09 2.18
C ILE A 10 -6.10 1.24 1.25
N GLY A 11 -5.49 0.16 1.74
CA GLY A 11 -4.68 -0.73 0.93
C GLY A 11 -5.47 -1.36 -0.23
N SER A 12 -6.68 -1.84 0.04
CA SER A 12 -7.55 -2.43 -0.99
C SER A 12 -8.01 -1.41 -2.02
N LEU A 13 -8.25 -0.15 -1.61
CA LEU A 13 -8.61 0.95 -2.51
C LEU A 13 -7.45 1.28 -3.45
N ILE A 14 -6.23 1.39 -2.91
CA ILE A 14 -5.02 1.64 -3.72
C ILE A 14 -4.84 0.51 -4.75
N MET A 15 -4.99 -0.75 -4.33
CA MET A 15 -4.89 -1.89 -5.25
C MET A 15 -5.95 -1.87 -6.34
N GLY A 16 -7.21 -1.51 -6.00
CA GLY A 16 -8.28 -1.34 -6.97
C GLY A 16 -8.00 -0.23 -7.99
N VAL A 17 -7.45 0.90 -7.54
CA VAL A 17 -7.06 2.02 -8.42
C VAL A 17 -5.89 1.62 -9.32
N LEU A 18 -4.88 0.92 -8.81
CA LEU A 18 -3.74 0.48 -9.62
C LEU A 18 -4.14 -0.56 -10.67
N ALA A 19 -5.06 -1.46 -10.35
CA ALA A 19 -5.59 -2.46 -11.28
C ALA A 19 -6.38 -1.79 -12.41
N ASN A 20 -7.36 -0.95 -12.06
CA ASN A 20 -8.23 -0.30 -13.03
C ASN A 20 -7.52 0.83 -13.78
N GLY A 21 -6.79 1.68 -13.07
CA GLY A 21 -6.02 2.78 -13.65
C GLY A 21 -4.90 2.28 -14.55
N GLY A 22 -4.15 1.25 -14.14
CA GLY A 22 -3.13 0.65 -15.00
C GLY A 22 -3.71 0.03 -16.28
N ASN A 23 -4.89 -0.58 -16.19
CA ASN A 23 -5.60 -1.12 -17.36
C ASN A 23 -6.07 -0.01 -18.32
N LEU A 24 -6.66 1.07 -17.78
CA LEU A 24 -7.12 2.22 -18.57
C LEU A 24 -5.97 2.97 -19.24
N LEU A 25 -4.83 3.07 -18.57
CA LEU A 25 -3.61 3.68 -19.09
C LEU A 25 -2.81 2.76 -20.02
N GLN A 26 -3.34 1.57 -20.35
CA GLN A 26 -2.67 0.58 -21.21
C GLN A 26 -1.25 0.24 -20.73
N ILE A 27 -1.03 0.25 -19.40
CA ILE A 27 0.26 -0.06 -18.82
C ILE A 27 0.54 -1.55 -19.03
N SER A 28 1.75 -1.87 -19.52
CA SER A 28 2.18 -3.25 -19.68
C SER A 28 2.10 -4.01 -18.35
N PRO A 29 1.59 -5.27 -18.34
CA PRO A 29 1.52 -6.09 -17.13
C PRO A 29 2.87 -6.26 -16.42
N PHE A 30 3.97 -6.21 -17.16
CA PHE A 30 5.32 -6.25 -16.60
C PHE A 30 5.59 -5.04 -15.70
N ILE A 31 5.33 -3.83 -16.20
CA ILE A 31 5.51 -2.59 -15.44
C ILE A 31 4.49 -2.50 -14.31
N GLN A 32 3.26 -2.96 -14.52
CA GLN A 32 2.24 -2.99 -13.47
C GLN A 32 2.67 -3.83 -12.26
N LYS A 33 3.28 -5.00 -12.49
CA LYS A 33 3.83 -5.84 -11.40
C LYS A 33 4.94 -5.12 -10.62
N ILE A 34 5.82 -4.38 -11.31
CA ILE A 34 6.88 -3.60 -10.66
C ILE A 34 6.26 -2.48 -9.81
N ILE A 35 5.27 -1.76 -10.33
CA ILE A 35 4.57 -0.71 -9.58
C ILE A 35 3.90 -1.28 -8.34
N ILE A 36 3.19 -2.40 -8.46
CA ILE A 36 2.55 -3.07 -7.31
C ILE A 36 3.60 -3.44 -6.25
N GLY A 37 4.72 -4.03 -6.65
CA GLY A 37 5.82 -4.37 -5.73
C GLY A 37 6.39 -3.15 -5.02
N ALA A 38 6.65 -2.07 -5.76
CA ALA A 38 7.16 -0.82 -5.20
C ALA A 38 6.18 -0.19 -4.18
N VAL A 39 4.88 -0.20 -4.51
CA VAL A 39 3.84 0.32 -3.63
C VAL A 39 3.72 -0.51 -2.35
N ILE A 40 3.79 -1.85 -2.42
CA ILE A 40 3.76 -2.71 -1.23
C ILE A 40 4.95 -2.41 -0.32
N ILE A 41 6.16 -2.30 -0.87
CA ILE A 41 7.37 -1.99 -0.08
C ILE A 41 7.22 -0.62 0.60
N ALA A 42 6.75 0.38 -0.13
CA ALA A 42 6.52 1.72 0.40
C ALA A 42 5.44 1.70 1.52
N ALA A 43 4.33 1.00 1.29
CA ALA A 43 3.25 0.87 2.25
C ALA A 43 3.70 0.19 3.54
N VAL A 44 4.43 -0.94 3.45
CA VAL A 44 4.97 -1.65 4.62
C VAL A 44 6.01 -0.82 5.36
N THR A 45 6.89 -0.13 4.64
CA THR A 45 7.92 0.72 5.26
C THR A 45 7.29 1.89 6.01
N PHE A 46 6.27 2.52 5.41
CA PHE A 46 5.52 3.60 6.04
C PHE A 46 4.70 3.12 7.24
N ASP A 47 4.02 1.97 7.11
CA ASP A 47 3.23 1.35 8.18
C ASP A 47 4.11 1.02 9.40
N GLU A 48 5.27 0.41 9.17
CA GLU A 48 6.23 0.09 10.23
C GLU A 48 6.81 1.34 10.90
N PHE A 49 7.04 2.42 10.14
CA PHE A 49 7.48 3.70 10.69
C PHE A 49 6.39 4.37 11.54
N GLN A 50 5.14 4.34 11.07
CA GLN A 50 4.01 4.91 11.79
C GLN A 50 3.72 4.16 13.09
N ARG A 51 3.83 2.83 13.06
CA ARG A 51 3.65 1.97 14.23
C ARG A 51 4.66 2.30 15.35
N ARG A 52 5.93 2.50 14.99
CA ARG A 52 6.98 2.94 15.95
C ARG A 52 6.69 4.31 16.57
N ARG A 53 6.07 5.21 15.80
CA ARG A 53 5.67 6.54 16.31
C ARG A 53 4.51 6.47 17.29
N PHE A 54 3.54 5.58 17.06
CA PHE A 54 2.42 5.37 17.99
C PHE A 54 2.89 4.74 19.30
N GLU A 55 3.79 3.76 19.29
CA GLU A 55 4.37 3.17 20.51
C GLU A 55 5.17 4.21 21.34
N SER A 56 5.76 5.21 20.70
CA SER A 56 6.54 6.25 21.40
C SER A 56 5.67 7.33 22.05
N ALA A 57 4.37 7.41 21.74
CA ALA A 57 3.46 8.40 22.32
C ALA A 57 2.85 7.96 23.67
N GLU A 58 3.02 6.69 24.05
CA GLU A 58 2.58 6.13 25.34
C GLU A 58 3.72 5.97 26.36
N ALA A 59 4.97 6.33 26.01
CA ALA A 59 6.16 6.24 26.87
C ALA A 59 6.51 7.55 27.57
#